data_AF-H8WH33-F1
#
_entry.id   AF-H8WH33-F1
#
_cell.length_a   1.000
_cell.length_b   1.000
_cell.length_c   1.000
_cell.angle_alpha   90.00
_cell.angle_beta   90.00
_cell.angle_gamma   90.00
#
_symmetry.space_group_name_H-M   'P 1'
#
loop_
_entity.id
_entity.type
_entity.pdbx_description
1 polymer ?
#
loop_
_entity_poly.entity_id
_entity_poly.type
_entity_poly.pdbx_seq_one_letter_code
_entity_poly.pdbx_strand_id
1 'polypeptide(L)'
;MLSLKEIAWTRVSDGAILTAGNRTFTRDPRWQVSKKSANIWVLNLRRAEHQDLGCYLCEINDKHNTAYAVYLKVLHTPVASPYSLQSVILEVCAFKDPAGLAASEKG
;
A
#
# COMPACT_ATOMS: atom_id res chain seq x y z
N MET A 1 -0.59 -27.73 0.97
CA MET A 1 -0.89 -27.06 -0.30
C MET A 1 -0.88 -25.55 -0.03
N LEU A 2 0.27 -24.90 -0.19
CA LEU A 2 0.47 -23.51 0.22
C LEU A 2 -0.06 -22.59 -0.87
N SER A 3 -1.33 -22.14 -0.75
CA SER A 3 -1.72 -20.89 -1.39
C SER A 3 -1.32 -19.78 -0.44
N LEU A 4 -0.07 -19.33 -0.53
CA LEU A 4 0.32 -18.07 0.09
C LEU A 4 -0.49 -17.00 -0.64
N LYS A 5 -1.50 -16.42 0.02
CA LYS A 5 -2.18 -15.25 -0.52
C LYS A 5 -1.12 -14.16 -0.69
N GLU A 6 -0.90 -13.72 -1.92
CA GLU A 6 0.04 -12.66 -2.25
C GLU A 6 -0.71 -11.34 -2.46
N ILE A 7 -0.09 -10.22 -2.08
CA ILE A 7 -0.60 -8.86 -2.32
C ILE A 7 0.23 -8.25 -3.43
N ALA A 8 -0.40 -7.53 -4.37
CA ALA A 8 0.28 -6.65 -5.30
C ALA A 8 -0.16 -5.20 -5.09
N TRP A 9 0.75 -4.28 -5.39
CA TRP A 9 0.46 -2.85 -5.47
C TRP A 9 0.65 -2.38 -6.91
N THR A 10 -0.37 -1.77 -7.48
CA THR A 10 -0.38 -1.31 -8.87
C THR A 10 -0.69 0.18 -8.91
N ARG A 11 0.10 0.96 -9.66
CA ARG A 11 -0.20 2.35 -9.94
C ARG A 11 -1.18 2.42 -11.10
N VAL A 12 -2.32 3.09 -10.90
CA VAL A 12 -3.42 3.06 -11.87
C VAL A 12 -3.11 3.87 -13.12
N SER A 13 -2.35 4.97 -13.00
CA SER A 13 -2.09 5.89 -14.11
C SER A 13 -1.35 5.26 -15.29
N ASP A 14 -0.48 4.28 -15.02
CA ASP A 14 0.34 3.59 -16.02
C ASP A 14 0.23 2.07 -15.98
N GLY A 15 -0.59 1.52 -15.09
CA GLY A 15 -0.74 0.07 -14.88
C GLY A 15 0.53 -0.60 -14.35
N ALA A 16 1.50 0.17 -13.83
CA ALA A 16 2.75 -0.40 -13.36
C ALA A 16 2.55 -1.12 -12.02
N ILE A 17 2.90 -2.41 -11.99
CA ILE A 17 3.06 -3.15 -10.74
C ILE A 17 4.28 -2.57 -10.02
N LEU A 18 4.07 -2.02 -8.82
CA LEU A 18 5.12 -1.48 -7.98
C LEU A 18 5.79 -2.60 -7.18
N THR A 19 4.97 -3.43 -6.52
CA THR A 19 5.42 -4.56 -5.71
C THR A 19 4.44 -5.74 -5.81
N ALA A 20 4.94 -6.96 -5.58
CA ALA A 20 4.13 -8.15 -5.32
C ALA A 20 4.76 -8.96 -4.19
N GLY A 21 4.06 -9.09 -3.06
CA GLY A 21 4.61 -9.56 -1.80
C GLY A 21 5.86 -8.75 -1.43
N ASN A 22 6.97 -9.44 -1.21
CA ASN A 22 8.26 -8.83 -0.89
C ASN A 22 9.04 -8.37 -2.14
N ARG A 23 8.55 -8.62 -3.35
CA ARG A 23 9.28 -8.32 -4.60
C ARG A 23 8.92 -6.92 -5.07
N THR A 24 9.93 -6.12 -5.41
CA THR A 24 9.76 -4.78 -6.00
C THR A 24 10.03 -4.85 -7.50
N PHE A 25 9.14 -4.24 -8.29
CA PHE A 25 9.23 -4.19 -9.76
C PHE A 25 9.51 -2.78 -10.28
N THR A 26 9.15 -1.74 -9.53
CA THR A 26 9.54 -0.37 -9.86
C THR A 26 11.04 -0.14 -9.71
N ARG A 27 11.60 0.71 -10.57
CA ARG A 27 13.00 1.17 -10.48
C ARG A 27 13.18 2.37 -9.56
N ASP A 28 12.09 3.00 -9.15
CA ASP A 28 12.14 4.14 -8.23
C ASP A 28 12.38 3.62 -6.79
N PRO A 29 13.57 3.86 -6.21
CA PRO A 29 13.98 3.28 -4.92
C PRO A 29 13.22 3.89 -3.72
N ARG A 30 12.43 4.94 -3.95
CA ARG A 30 11.60 5.58 -2.92
C ARG A 30 10.44 4.67 -2.48
N TRP A 31 10.01 3.75 -3.34
CA TRP A 31 8.97 2.76 -3.06
C TRP A 31 9.51 1.54 -2.35
N GLN A 32 8.93 1.21 -1.21
CA GLN A 32 9.30 0.06 -0.40
C GLN A 32 8.09 -0.64 0.18
N VAL A 33 8.21 -1.95 0.35
CA VAL A 33 7.18 -2.75 1.02
C VAL A 33 7.66 -3.14 2.40
N SER A 34 6.77 -3.07 3.38
CA SER A 34 7.01 -3.60 4.72
C SER A 34 5.87 -4.51 5.15
N LYS A 35 6.22 -5.63 5.77
CA LYS A 35 5.25 -6.59 6.32
C LYS A 35 5.11 -6.33 7.81
N LYS A 36 3.97 -5.76 8.23
CA LYS A 36 3.69 -5.46 9.65
C LYS A 36 3.20 -6.69 10.42
N SER A 37 2.49 -7.60 9.75
CA SER A 37 2.05 -8.88 10.32
C SER A 37 1.88 -9.92 9.21
N ALA A 38 1.50 -11.16 9.55
CA ALA A 38 1.25 -12.21 8.56
C ALA A 38 0.35 -11.74 7.40
N ASN A 39 -0.64 -10.89 7.72
CA ASN A 39 -1.69 -10.46 6.81
C ASN A 39 -1.66 -8.97 6.45
N ILE A 40 -0.72 -8.19 6.99
CA ILE A 40 -0.68 -6.74 6.80
C ILE A 40 0.59 -6.35 6.04
N TRP A 41 0.40 -5.79 4.86
CA TRP A 41 1.44 -5.28 3.98
C TRP A 41 1.27 -3.78 3.79
N VAL A 42 2.38 -3.04 3.84
CA VAL A 42 2.36 -1.59 3.75
C VAL A 42 3.23 -1.18 2.58
N LEU A 43 2.68 -0.39 1.68
CA LEU A 43 3.45 0.31 0.66
C LEU A 43 3.91 1.65 1.25
N ASN A 44 5.21 1.87 1.22
CA ASN A 44 5.86 3.03 1.78
C ASN A 44 6.47 3.83 0.65
N LEU A 45 6.15 5.12 0.56
CA LEU A 45 6.80 6.06 -0.35
C LEU A 45 7.59 7.07 0.47
N ARG A 46 8.92 7.10 0.28
CA ARG A 46 9.79 8.10 0.90
C ARG A 46 9.91 9.33 0.01
N ARG A 47 9.92 10.54 0.60
CA ARG A 47 10.08 11.80 -0.13
C ARG A 47 9.06 11.92 -1.28
N ALA A 48 7.78 11.84 -0.92
CA ALA A 48 6.70 11.97 -1.87
C ALA A 48 6.75 13.33 -2.57
N GLU A 49 6.51 13.31 -3.88
CA GLU A 49 6.48 14.47 -4.76
C GLU A 49 5.09 14.60 -5.37
N HIS A 50 4.77 15.79 -5.89
CA HIS A 50 3.45 16.04 -6.47
C HIS A 50 3.08 15.07 -7.60
N GLN A 51 4.09 14.58 -8.33
CA GLN A 51 3.92 13.61 -9.42
C GLN A 51 3.47 12.23 -8.94
N ASP A 52 3.66 11.91 -7.65
CA ASP A 52 3.24 10.65 -7.07
C ASP A 52 1.73 10.63 -6.73
N LEU A 53 1.05 11.79 -6.77
CA LEU A 53 -0.39 11.90 -6.54
C LEU A 53 -1.18 11.07 -7.56
N GLY A 54 -2.15 10.30 -7.08
CA GLY A 54 -3.02 9.50 -7.95
C GLY A 54 -3.63 8.28 -7.28
N CYS A 55 -4.31 7.46 -8.08
CA CYS A 55 -4.90 6.21 -7.64
C CYS A 55 -3.87 5.06 -7.69
N TYR A 56 -3.93 4.21 -6.68
CA TYR A 56 -3.19 2.97 -6.55
C TYR A 56 -4.17 1.86 -6.21
N LEU A 57 -3.87 0.64 -6.64
CA LEU A 57 -4.63 -0.56 -6.30
C LEU A 57 -3.77 -1.41 -5.38
N CYS A 58 -4.38 -1.85 -4.29
CA CYS A 58 -3.92 -3.02 -3.56
C CYS A 58 -4.75 -4.22 -4.00
N GLU A 59 -4.09 -5.23 -4.55
CA GLU A 59 -4.72 -6.42 -5.11
C GLU A 59 -4.34 -7.64 -4.28
N ILE A 60 -5.34 -8.43 -3.92
CA ILE A 60 -5.22 -9.64 -3.12
C ILE A 60 -5.51 -10.83 -4.02
N ASN A 61 -4.53 -11.71 -4.18
CA ASN A 61 -4.71 -12.97 -4.91
C ASN A 61 -5.46 -13.99 -4.02
N ASP A 62 -6.75 -13.74 -3.81
CA ASP A 62 -7.70 -14.66 -3.22
C ASP A 62 -8.67 -15.24 -4.27
N LYS A 63 -9.64 -16.04 -3.83
CA LYS A 63 -10.62 -16.67 -4.74
C LYS A 63 -11.46 -15.68 -5.56
N HIS A 64 -11.54 -14.43 -5.14
CA HIS A 64 -12.34 -13.38 -5.78
C HIS A 64 -11.48 -12.31 -6.46
N ASN A 65 -10.14 -12.45 -6.42
CA ASN A 65 -9.18 -11.45 -6.89
C ASN A 65 -9.55 -10.04 -6.39
N THR A 66 -9.68 -9.92 -5.07
CA THR A 66 -10.15 -8.69 -4.42
C THR A 66 -9.17 -7.53 -4.66
N ALA A 67 -9.67 -6.36 -5.08
CA ALA A 67 -8.88 -5.14 -5.27
C ALA A 67 -9.45 -3.96 -4.47
N TYR A 68 -8.56 -3.19 -3.84
CA TYR A 68 -8.88 -1.98 -3.09
C TYR A 68 -8.19 -0.78 -3.73
N ALA A 69 -8.98 0.21 -4.13
CA ALA A 69 -8.46 1.47 -4.63
C ALA A 69 -8.07 2.38 -3.45
N VAL A 70 -6.88 2.97 -3.53
CA VAL A 70 -6.37 3.95 -2.59
C VAL A 70 -5.93 5.20 -3.36
N TYR A 71 -6.23 6.38 -2.84
CA TYR A 71 -5.88 7.64 -3.48
C TYR A 71 -4.80 8.35 -2.67
N LEU A 72 -3.62 8.49 -3.26
CA LEU A 72 -2.53 9.23 -2.69
C LEU A 72 -2.72 10.72 -2.98
N LYS A 73 -2.89 11.52 -1.91
CA LYS A 73 -2.85 12.98 -1.96
C LYS A 73 -1.51 13.49 -1.40
N VAL A 74 -0.74 14.18 -2.24
CA VAL A 74 0.49 14.87 -1.81
C VAL A 74 0.19 16.35 -1.58
N LEU A 75 0.36 16.79 -0.33
CA LEU A 75 0.13 18.18 0.06
C LEU A 75 1.44 18.94 0.01
N HIS A 76 1.48 20.07 -0.71
CA HIS A 76 2.55 21.04 -0.54
C HIS A 76 2.21 21.93 0.64
N THR A 77 3.06 21.97 1.67
CA THR A 77 3.06 23.08 2.62
C THR A 77 3.82 24.23 1.97
N PRO A 78 3.17 25.31 1.51
CA PRO A 78 3.90 26.53 1.24
C PRO A 78 4.47 26.98 2.59
N VAL A 79 5.76 27.33 2.61
CA VAL A 79 6.52 27.86 3.77
C VAL A 79 7.46 26.82 4.41
N ALA A 80 8.72 27.24 4.50
CA ALA A 80 9.82 26.59 5.19
C ALA A 80 9.53 26.41 6.69
N SER A 81 8.76 25.38 7.04
CA SER A 81 8.79 24.84 8.40
C SER A 81 9.99 23.90 8.50
N PRO A 82 10.91 24.06 9.48
CA PRO A 82 11.98 23.10 9.73
C PRO A 82 11.43 21.72 10.15
N TYR A 83 10.13 21.62 10.42
CA TYR A 83 9.39 20.37 10.65
C TYR A 83 8.58 19.93 9.43
N SER A 84 8.89 20.39 8.21
CA SER A 84 8.23 19.90 7.00
C SER A 84 8.51 18.40 6.89
N LEU A 85 7.57 17.62 7.44
CA LEU A 85 7.50 16.19 7.25
C LEU A 85 7.23 16.02 5.76
N GLN A 86 8.28 15.85 4.97
CA GLN A 86 8.16 15.24 3.64
C GLN A 86 7.26 14.03 3.85
N SER A 87 6.04 14.08 3.31
CA SER A 87 4.98 13.16 3.70
C SER A 87 5.47 11.73 3.50
N VAL A 88 5.66 11.00 4.60
CA VAL A 88 5.94 9.56 4.57
C VAL A 88 4.58 8.91 4.45
N ILE A 89 4.23 8.46 3.26
CA ILE A 89 2.93 7.82 3.04
C ILE A 89 3.05 6.38 3.52
N LEU A 90 2.18 6.02 4.46
CA LEU A 90 2.01 4.68 5.02
C LEU A 90 0.64 4.18 4.60
N GLU A 91 0.50 3.62 3.41
CA GLU A 91 -0.77 3.00 3.00
C GLU A 91 -0.77 1.52 3.34
N VAL A 92 -1.71 1.14 4.20
CA VAL A 92 -1.83 -0.20 4.76
C VAL A 92 -2.82 -0.99 3.92
N CYS A 93 -2.39 -2.14 3.42
CA CYS A 93 -3.29 -3.14 2.88
C CYS A 93 -3.24 -4.42 3.71
N ALA A 94 -4.40 -4.88 4.14
CA ALA A 94 -4.53 -6.02 5.03
C ALA A 94 -5.45 -7.08 4.42
N PHE A 95 -5.04 -8.34 4.44
CA PHE A 95 -5.99 -9.43 4.27
C PHE A 95 -6.87 -9.47 5.52
N LYS A 96 -8.19 -9.38 5.34
CA LYS A 96 -9.14 -9.76 6.39
C LYS A 96 -9.10 -11.29 6.50
N ASP A 97 -8.47 -11.82 7.54
CA ASP A 97 -8.61 -13.24 7.85
C ASP A 97 -10.09 -13.49 8.21
N PRO A 98 -10.81 -14.42 7.56
CA PRO A 98 -12.16 -14.76 7.99
C PRO A 98 -12.24 -15.18 9.47
N ALA A 99 -11.14 -15.64 10.09
CA ALA A 99 -11.09 -15.92 11.53
C ALA A 99 -11.06 -14.67 12.42
N GLY A 100 -10.70 -13.49 11.90
CA GLY A 100 -10.56 -12.25 12.67
C GLY A 100 -11.83 -11.42 12.79
N LEU A 101 -12.89 -11.72 12.03
CA LEU A 101 -14.17 -11.03 12.14
C LEU A 101 -15.04 -11.55 13.31
N ALA A 102 -14.75 -12.76 13.80
CA ALA A 102 -15.51 -13.36 14.90
C ALA A 102 -15.24 -12.76 16.29
N ALA A 103 -14.33 -11.78 16.41
CA ALA A 103 -13.88 -11.26 17.70
C ALA A 103 -14.24 -9.78 17.98
N SER A 104 -15.07 -9.13 17.16
CA SER A 104 -15.40 -7.70 17.38
C SER A 104 -16.87 -7.32 17.14
N GLU A 105 -17.82 -8.22 17.45
CA GLU A 105 -19.27 -7.89 17.50
C GLU A 105 -19.98 -8.43 18.75
N LYS A 106 -19.25 -8.73 19.83
CA LYS A 106 -19.85 -8.90 21.17
C LYS A 106 -19.09 -8.07 22.19
N GLY A 107 -19.64 -6.89 22.48
CA GLY A 107 -19.25 -5.98 23.55
C GLY A 107 -20.32 -4.92 23.70
#